data_AF-A0AAV8XJJ7-F1
#
_entry.id   AF-A0AAV8XJJ7-F1
#
_cell.length_a   1.000
_cell.length_b   1.000
_cell.length_c   1.000
_cell.angle_alpha   90.00
_cell.angle_beta   90.00
_cell.angle_gamma   90.00
#
_symmetry.space_group_name_H-M   'P 1'
#
loop_
_entity.id
_entity.type
_entity.pdbx_description
1 polymer ?
#
loop_
_entity_poly.entity_id
_entity_poly.type
_entity_poly.pdbx_seq_one_letter_code
_entity_poly.pdbx_strand_id
1 'polypeptide(L)'
;MCELSNETSNVALDLATLRRRDLKERLFEEHGELLSLFEKFKELKTKEDQANSLELQEHASTVMNTLDEGIKGLDNLDAFFEYLHQVGASHRRIPGFKVEYFWKIEKPFLEAVETTLGDRYTENVENIYKITIKFIIETLIKGYDNANNANAPT
;
A
#
# COMPACT_ATOMS: atom_id res chain seq x y z
N MET A 1 -12.41 0.15 -26.35
CA MET A 1 -12.26 -1.15 -25.64
C MET A 1 -10.82 -1.67 -25.71
N CYS A 2 -10.11 -1.60 -26.85
CA CYS A 2 -8.73 -2.10 -26.96
C CYS A 2 -7.65 -1.16 -26.36
N GLU A 3 -7.87 0.16 -26.37
CA GLU A 3 -6.89 1.14 -25.85
C GLU A 3 -6.80 1.14 -24.33
N LEU A 4 -7.95 1.14 -23.63
CA LEU A 4 -8.01 1.02 -22.16
C LEU A 4 -7.36 -0.28 -21.64
N SER A 5 -7.46 -1.38 -22.39
CA SER A 5 -6.84 -2.66 -22.02
C SER A 5 -5.32 -2.66 -22.18
N ASN A 6 -4.78 -1.93 -23.16
CA ASN A 6 -3.35 -1.81 -23.36
C ASN A 6 -2.72 -0.78 -22.40
N GLU A 7 -3.43 0.29 -22.08
CA GLU A 7 -3.01 1.28 -21.08
C GLU A 7 -2.94 0.66 -19.69
N THR A 8 -3.98 -0.08 -19.27
CA THR A 8 -4.00 -0.81 -17.99
C THR A 8 -2.91 -1.89 -17.92
N SER A 9 -2.64 -2.61 -19.02
CA SER A 9 -1.60 -3.65 -19.05
C SER A 9 -0.17 -3.08 -18.97
N ASN A 10 0.09 -1.90 -19.53
CA ASN A 10 1.40 -1.23 -19.41
C ASN A 10 1.57 -0.61 -18.02
N VAL A 11 0.53 0.02 -17.49
CA VAL A 11 0.50 0.59 -16.13
C VAL A 11 0.74 -0.51 -15.07
N ALA A 12 0.16 -1.69 -15.27
CA ALA A 12 0.35 -2.87 -14.43
C ALA A 12 1.77 -3.48 -14.49
N LEU A 13 2.50 -3.28 -15.60
CA LEU A 13 3.89 -3.71 -15.75
C LEU A 13 4.84 -2.68 -15.11
N ASP A 14 4.50 -1.40 -15.17
CA ASP A 14 5.25 -0.30 -14.56
C ASP A 14 5.13 -0.31 -13.03
N LEU A 15 4.01 -0.75 -12.46
CA LEU A 15 3.84 -0.91 -11.01
C LEU A 15 4.67 -2.04 -10.41
N ALA A 16 4.84 -3.16 -11.15
CA ALA A 16 5.80 -4.20 -10.80
C ALA A 16 7.26 -3.68 -10.82
N THR A 17 7.50 -2.58 -11.53
CA THR A 17 8.78 -1.87 -11.63
C THR A 17 8.88 -0.67 -10.68
N LEU A 18 7.77 -0.27 -10.04
CA LEU A 18 7.77 0.72 -8.97
C LEU A 18 8.76 0.22 -7.94
N ARG A 19 9.84 0.97 -7.76
CA ARG A 19 10.93 0.52 -6.90
C ARG A 19 10.32 0.37 -5.52
N ARG A 20 10.16 -0.86 -5.05
CA ARG A 20 9.80 -1.16 -3.65
C ARG A 20 10.63 -0.37 -2.63
N ARG A 21 11.81 0.09 -3.05
CA ARG A 21 12.67 1.06 -2.34
C ARG A 21 12.07 2.47 -2.27
N ASP A 22 11.60 3.05 -3.37
CA ASP A 22 11.14 4.45 -3.42
C ASP A 22 9.90 4.69 -2.54
N LEU A 23 8.91 3.80 -2.57
CA LEU A 23 7.71 3.91 -1.70
C LEU A 23 8.09 3.88 -0.23
N LYS A 24 8.96 2.92 0.13
CA LYS A 24 9.44 2.72 1.50
C LYS A 24 10.24 3.92 2.00
N GLU A 25 11.17 4.42 1.18
CA GLU A 25 11.98 5.60 1.51
C GLU A 25 11.07 6.81 1.76
N ARG A 26 10.13 7.10 0.85
CA ARG A 26 9.18 8.22 0.99
C ARG A 26 8.29 8.08 2.24
N LEU A 27 7.76 6.89 2.50
CA LEU A 27 6.89 6.64 3.65
C LEU A 27 7.59 6.95 4.97
N PHE A 28 8.82 6.47 5.17
CA PHE A 28 9.52 6.66 6.45
C PHE A 28 10.28 7.99 6.54
N GLU A 29 10.59 8.63 5.41
CA GLU A 29 11.04 10.02 5.41
C GLU A 29 9.93 10.98 5.86
N GLU A 30 8.70 10.76 5.40
CA GLU A 30 7.57 11.63 5.76
C GLU A 30 6.90 11.23 7.09
N HIS A 31 6.91 9.94 7.42
CA HIS A 31 6.21 9.37 8.59
C HIS A 31 7.14 8.47 9.42
N GLY A 32 8.29 9.03 9.81
CA GLY A 32 9.30 8.33 10.61
C GLY A 32 8.79 7.79 11.95
N GLU A 33 7.68 8.32 12.49
CA GLU A 33 7.01 7.78 13.68
C GLU A 33 6.55 6.33 13.51
N LEU A 34 6.24 5.92 12.27
CA LEU A 34 5.75 4.57 11.97
C LEU A 34 6.84 3.50 12.15
N LEU A 35 8.12 3.87 12.08
CA LEU A 35 9.25 2.94 12.33
C LEU A 35 9.17 2.31 13.72
N SER A 36 8.58 3.02 14.69
CA SER A 36 8.45 2.52 16.07
C SER A 36 7.51 1.32 16.22
N LEU A 37 6.64 1.09 15.22
CA LEU A 37 5.67 -0.03 15.17
C LEU A 37 6.33 -1.35 14.75
N PHE A 38 7.53 -1.29 14.17
CA PHE A 38 8.28 -2.45 13.72
C PHE A 38 9.29 -2.83 14.81
N GLU A 39 8.99 -3.88 15.59
CA GLU A 39 9.78 -4.26 16.78
C GLU A 39 11.27 -4.53 16.47
N LYS A 40 11.57 -5.09 15.30
CA LYS A 40 12.96 -5.34 14.85
C LYS A 40 13.69 -4.08 14.33
N PHE A 41 13.02 -2.93 14.28
CA PHE A 41 13.48 -1.73 13.55
C PHE A 41 13.55 -0.45 14.39
N LYS A 42 13.25 -0.51 15.70
CA LYS A 42 13.37 0.64 16.61
C LYS A 42 14.78 1.26 16.62
N GLU A 43 15.80 0.53 16.17
CA GLU A 43 17.20 0.96 16.15
C GLU A 43 17.73 1.42 14.77
N LEU A 44 16.98 1.20 13.66
CA LEU A 44 17.44 1.58 12.32
C LEU A 44 17.11 3.04 11.99
N LYS A 45 18.03 3.95 12.35
CA LYS A 45 17.86 5.40 12.20
C LYS A 45 18.41 5.98 10.90
N THR A 46 19.17 5.21 10.12
CA THR A 46 19.80 5.71 8.87
C THR A 46 19.05 5.23 7.63
N LYS A 47 19.13 6.01 6.54
CA LYS A 47 18.50 5.65 5.25
C LYS A 47 19.04 4.34 4.68
N GLU A 48 20.32 4.06 4.89
CA GLU A 48 21.00 2.86 4.40
C GLU A 48 20.52 1.60 5.14
N ASP A 49 20.37 1.69 6.46
CA ASP A 49 19.81 0.61 7.28
C ASP A 49 18.35 0.33 6.94
N GLN A 50 17.59 1.40 6.71
CA GLN A 50 16.21 1.30 6.26
C GLN A 50 16.17 0.60 4.90
N ALA A 51 16.92 1.03 3.89
CA ALA A 51 16.89 0.46 2.53
C ALA A 51 17.11 -1.07 2.50
N ASN A 52 18.03 -1.59 3.32
CA ASN A 52 18.41 -3.00 3.37
C ASN A 52 17.46 -3.90 4.20
N SER A 53 16.48 -3.31 4.89
CA SER A 53 15.51 -4.06 5.69
C SER A 53 14.64 -5.00 4.85
N LEU A 54 14.75 -6.32 5.12
CA LEU A 54 13.95 -7.37 4.50
C LEU A 54 12.46 -7.26 4.89
N GLU A 55 12.16 -7.06 6.17
CA GLU A 55 10.77 -6.96 6.68
C GLU A 55 10.01 -5.78 6.06
N LEU A 56 10.68 -4.62 5.90
CA LEU A 56 10.09 -3.47 5.22
C LEU A 56 9.98 -3.69 3.71
N GLN A 57 10.91 -4.43 3.10
CA GLN A 57 10.81 -4.81 1.69
C GLN A 57 9.65 -5.79 1.46
N GLU A 58 9.43 -6.74 2.37
CA GLU A 58 8.31 -7.68 2.34
C GLU A 58 6.97 -6.95 2.53
N HIS A 59 6.90 -6.02 3.48
CA HIS A 59 5.71 -5.20 3.69
C HIS A 59 5.41 -4.31 2.47
N ALA A 60 6.41 -3.59 1.96
CA ALA A 60 6.28 -2.81 0.72
C ALA A 60 5.89 -3.69 -0.47
N SER A 61 6.45 -4.90 -0.58
CA SER A 61 6.07 -5.85 -1.64
C SER A 61 4.63 -6.32 -1.49
N THR A 62 4.15 -6.52 -0.26
CA THR A 62 2.77 -6.91 0.03
C THR A 62 1.81 -5.82 -0.41
N VAL A 63 2.10 -4.56 -0.03
CA VAL A 63 1.33 -3.39 -0.44
C VAL A 63 1.31 -3.26 -1.98
N MET A 64 2.46 -3.36 -2.63
CA MET A 64 2.55 -3.24 -4.09
C MET A 64 1.82 -4.36 -4.83
N ASN A 65 1.94 -5.62 -4.37
CA ASN A 65 1.20 -6.74 -4.97
C ASN A 65 -0.31 -6.55 -4.82
N THR A 66 -0.76 -6.04 -3.67
CA THR A 66 -2.17 -5.71 -3.42
C THR A 66 -2.69 -4.65 -4.40
N LEU A 67 -1.87 -3.63 -4.67
CA LEU A 67 -2.20 -2.55 -5.60
C LEU A 67 -2.21 -3.03 -7.05
N ASP A 68 -1.25 -3.87 -7.42
CA ASP A 68 -1.16 -4.55 -8.72
C ASP A 68 -2.42 -5.39 -8.98
N GLU A 69 -2.87 -6.16 -8.00
CA GLU A 69 -4.10 -6.96 -8.09
C GLU A 69 -5.35 -6.09 -8.23
N GLY A 70 -5.42 -4.96 -7.50
CA GLY A 70 -6.50 -3.99 -7.64
C GLY A 70 -6.58 -3.35 -9.03
N ILE A 71 -5.45 -3.18 -9.72
CA ILE A 71 -5.36 -2.52 -11.05
C ILE A 71 -5.47 -3.52 -12.20
N LYS A 72 -4.95 -4.74 -12.03
CA LYS A 72 -5.00 -5.80 -13.06
C LYS A 72 -6.40 -6.36 -13.28
N GLY A 73 -7.41 -5.90 -12.54
CA GLY A 73 -8.81 -6.23 -12.79
C GLY A 73 -9.06 -7.71 -12.54
N LEU A 74 -9.33 -8.04 -11.29
CA LEU A 74 -9.44 -9.40 -10.80
C LEU A 74 -10.48 -10.22 -11.57
N ASP A 75 -10.07 -11.39 -12.03
CA ASP A 75 -10.98 -12.51 -12.35
C ASP A 75 -11.80 -12.95 -11.12
N ASN A 76 -11.45 -12.50 -9.90
CA ASN A 76 -12.20 -12.74 -8.67
C ASN A 76 -12.08 -11.58 -7.64
N LEU A 77 -13.02 -10.64 -7.70
CA LEU A 77 -13.11 -9.51 -6.77
C LEU A 77 -13.38 -9.95 -5.32
N ASP A 78 -14.11 -11.04 -5.10
CA ASP A 78 -14.45 -11.50 -3.75
C ASP A 78 -13.20 -11.96 -2.98
N ALA A 79 -12.31 -12.70 -3.65
CA ALA A 79 -11.03 -13.13 -3.07
C ALA A 79 -10.14 -11.93 -2.70
N PHE A 80 -10.14 -10.88 -3.51
CA PHE A 80 -9.40 -9.66 -3.24
C PHE A 80 -9.93 -8.90 -2.02
N PHE A 81 -11.26 -8.76 -1.91
CA PHE A 81 -11.87 -8.15 -0.73
C PHE A 81 -11.59 -8.96 0.53
N GLU A 82 -11.68 -10.28 0.47
CA GLU A 82 -11.33 -11.15 1.60
C GLU A 82 -9.88 -10.95 2.02
N TYR A 83 -8.96 -10.94 1.06
CA TYR A 83 -7.54 -10.69 1.31
C TYR A 83 -7.30 -9.32 1.97
N LEU A 84 -7.87 -8.23 1.43
CA LEU A 84 -7.76 -6.89 2.02
C LEU A 84 -8.33 -6.83 3.43
N HIS A 85 -9.46 -7.49 3.69
CA HIS A 85 -10.01 -7.56 5.03
C HIS A 85 -9.07 -8.30 6.01
N GLN A 86 -8.44 -9.41 5.57
CA GLN A 86 -7.47 -10.14 6.38
C GLN A 86 -6.21 -9.31 6.67
N VAL A 87 -5.70 -8.57 5.68
CA VAL A 87 -4.58 -7.64 5.86
C VAL A 87 -4.96 -6.54 6.86
N GLY A 88 -6.12 -5.90 6.69
CA GLY A 88 -6.64 -4.91 7.63
C GLY A 88 -6.75 -5.45 9.05
N ALA A 89 -7.34 -6.64 9.21
CA ALA A 89 -7.46 -7.32 10.50
C ALA A 89 -6.10 -7.64 11.14
N SER A 90 -5.09 -8.02 10.34
CA SER A 90 -3.76 -8.36 10.86
C SER A 90 -3.08 -7.19 11.59
N HIS A 91 -3.34 -5.94 11.19
CA HIS A 91 -2.75 -4.75 11.79
C HIS A 91 -3.23 -4.52 13.23
N ARG A 92 -4.33 -5.16 13.67
CA ARG A 92 -4.76 -5.18 15.08
C ARG A 92 -3.75 -5.84 16.01
N ARG A 93 -2.92 -6.74 15.47
CA ARG A 93 -1.90 -7.45 16.25
C ARG A 93 -0.65 -6.60 16.49
N ILE A 94 -0.55 -5.43 15.86
CA ILE A 94 0.59 -4.52 15.97
C ILE A 94 0.37 -3.59 17.16
N PRO A 95 1.17 -3.69 18.25
CA PRO A 95 1.02 -2.83 19.41
C PRO A 95 1.18 -1.34 19.05
N GLY A 96 0.22 -0.51 19.45
CA GLY A 96 0.25 0.93 19.22
C GLY A 96 -0.11 1.38 17.79
N PHE A 97 -0.51 0.45 16.92
CA PHE A 97 -1.05 0.80 15.60
C PHE A 97 -2.36 1.57 15.75
N LYS A 98 -2.51 2.64 14.98
CA LYS A 98 -3.73 3.45 14.92
C LYS A 98 -4.31 3.37 13.53
N VAL A 99 -5.63 3.29 13.41
CA VAL A 99 -6.32 3.10 12.12
C VAL A 99 -6.00 4.24 11.14
N GLU A 100 -5.74 5.45 11.64
CA GLU A 100 -5.36 6.61 10.84
C GLU A 100 -4.00 6.44 10.16
N TYR A 101 -3.15 5.51 10.63
CA TYR A 101 -1.86 5.23 10.00
C TYR A 101 -2.00 4.60 8.62
N PHE A 102 -3.14 3.99 8.27
CA PHE A 102 -3.37 3.53 6.91
C PHE A 102 -3.35 4.68 5.89
N TRP A 103 -3.83 5.88 6.26
CA TRP A 103 -3.84 7.03 5.36
C TRP A 103 -2.45 7.62 5.08
N LYS A 104 -1.47 7.30 5.92
CA LYS A 104 -0.09 7.79 5.79
C LYS A 104 0.61 7.29 4.51
N ILE A 105 0.08 6.25 3.88
CA ILE A 105 0.66 5.69 2.66
C ILE A 105 0.18 6.40 1.38
N GLU A 106 -0.93 7.14 1.43
CA GLU A 106 -1.59 7.69 0.24
C GLU A 106 -0.66 8.61 -0.56
N LYS A 107 -0.11 9.63 0.09
CA LYS A 107 0.78 10.59 -0.57
C LYS A 107 2.09 9.96 -1.05
N PRO A 108 2.86 9.24 -0.19
CA PRO A 108 4.07 8.53 -0.64
C PRO A 108 3.84 7.60 -1.83
N PHE A 109 2.67 6.95 -1.88
CA PHE A 109 2.27 6.12 -3.00
C PHE A 109 2.06 6.94 -4.29
N LEU A 110 1.25 8.00 -4.24
CA LEU A 110 0.99 8.84 -5.42
C LEU A 110 2.27 9.47 -5.97
N GLU A 111 3.15 9.96 -5.11
CA GLU A 111 4.45 10.52 -5.53
C GLU A 111 5.36 9.46 -6.16
N ALA A 112 5.35 8.23 -5.63
CA ALA A 112 6.12 7.12 -6.20
C ALA A 112 5.58 6.72 -7.58
N VAL A 113 4.25 6.74 -7.78
CA VAL A 113 3.61 6.50 -9.07
C VAL A 113 3.96 7.60 -10.07
N GLU A 114 3.85 8.87 -9.68
CA GLU A 114 4.23 10.01 -10.51
C GLU A 114 5.68 9.90 -10.98
N THR A 115 6.60 9.65 -10.04
CA THR A 115 8.03 9.47 -10.35
C THR A 115 8.27 8.29 -11.29
N THR A 116 7.54 7.19 -11.12
CA THR A 116 7.71 5.97 -11.92
C THR A 116 7.17 6.15 -13.34
N LEU A 117 6.06 6.87 -13.50
CA LEU A 117 5.41 7.05 -14.79
C LEU A 117 6.00 8.22 -15.58
N GLY A 118 6.60 9.21 -14.91
CA GLY A 118 7.26 10.36 -15.56
C GLY A 118 6.30 11.06 -16.52
N ASP A 119 6.71 11.22 -17.78
CA ASP A 119 5.89 11.85 -18.83
C ASP A 119 4.55 11.12 -19.11
N ARG A 120 4.38 9.88 -18.64
CA ARG A 120 3.13 9.11 -18.75
C ARG A 120 2.16 9.42 -17.61
N TYR A 121 2.56 10.16 -16.59
CA TYR A 121 1.70 10.58 -15.48
C TYR A 121 0.82 11.76 -15.92
N THR A 122 -0.31 11.43 -16.54
CA THR A 122 -1.33 12.40 -16.95
C THR A 122 -2.36 12.64 -15.84
N GLU A 123 -3.14 13.71 -15.96
CA GLU A 123 -4.25 14.00 -15.02
C GLU A 123 -5.26 12.84 -14.91
N ASN A 124 -5.51 12.14 -16.02
CA ASN A 124 -6.38 10.96 -16.01
C ASN A 124 -5.76 9.81 -15.20
N VAL A 125 -4.45 9.58 -15.37
CA VAL A 125 -3.70 8.57 -14.62
C VAL A 125 -3.68 8.90 -13.13
N GLU A 126 -3.37 10.16 -12.77
CA GLU A 126 -3.41 10.65 -11.40
C GLU A 126 -4.78 10.38 -10.74
N ASN A 127 -5.87 10.71 -11.43
CA ASN A 127 -7.23 10.50 -10.91
C ASN A 127 -7.55 9.02 -10.68
N ILE A 128 -7.12 8.13 -11.60
CA ILE A 128 -7.28 6.68 -11.44
C ILE A 128 -6.56 6.21 -10.17
N TYR A 129 -5.30 6.61 -9.99
CA TYR A 129 -4.51 6.17 -8.84
C TYR A 129 -5.03 6.72 -7.52
N LYS A 130 -5.52 7.96 -7.48
CA LYS A 130 -6.19 8.53 -6.29
C LYS A 130 -7.41 7.73 -5.88
N ILE A 131 -8.26 7.36 -6.83
CA ILE A 131 -9.47 6.56 -6.56
C ILE A 131 -9.07 5.16 -6.06
N THR A 132 -8.11 4.52 -6.73
CA THR A 132 -7.66 3.17 -6.39
C THR A 132 -7.05 3.09 -4.99
N ILE A 133 -6.11 3.98 -4.64
CA ILE A 133 -5.45 3.94 -3.33
C ILE A 133 -6.44 4.21 -2.20
N LYS A 134 -7.34 5.17 -2.41
CA LYS A 134 -8.39 5.50 -1.45
C LYS A 134 -9.29 4.30 -1.18
N PHE A 135 -9.74 3.63 -2.24
CA PHE A 135 -10.57 2.44 -2.14
C PHE A 135 -9.90 1.29 -1.38
N ILE A 136 -8.61 1.07 -1.63
CA ILE A 136 -7.83 0.05 -0.92
C ILE A 136 -7.70 0.40 0.57
N ILE A 137 -7.33 1.64 0.90
CA ILE A 137 -7.21 2.10 2.28
C ILE A 137 -8.54 1.95 3.03
N GLU A 138 -9.65 2.39 2.43
CA GLU A 138 -10.98 2.25 3.03
C GLU A 138 -11.36 0.78 3.26
N THR A 139 -10.94 -0.14 2.39
CA THR A 139 -11.19 -1.57 2.55
C THR A 139 -10.32 -2.20 3.64
N LEU A 140 -9.05 -1.80 3.76
CA LEU A 140 -8.18 -2.19 4.89
C LEU A 140 -8.77 -1.72 6.22
N ILE A 141 -9.27 -0.49 6.28
CA ILE A 141 -9.92 0.08 7.48
C ILE A 141 -11.15 -0.75 7.85
N LYS A 142 -12.01 -1.11 6.88
CA LYS A 142 -13.15 -2.01 7.13
C LYS A 142 -12.70 -3.35 7.72
N GLY A 143 -11.65 -3.96 7.20
CA GLY A 143 -11.07 -5.19 7.73
C GLY A 143 -10.59 -5.02 9.18
N TYR A 144 -9.88 -3.92 9.45
CA TYR A 144 -9.38 -3.55 10.77
C TYR A 144 -10.51 -3.36 11.79
N ASP A 145 -11.61 -2.70 11.39
CA ASP A 145 -12.76 -2.42 12.27
C ASP A 145 -13.63 -3.66 12.49
N ASN A 146 -13.85 -4.48 11.46
CA ASN A 146 -14.62 -5.72 11.59
C ASN A 146 -13.96 -6.69 12.56
N ALA A 147 -12.62 -6.77 12.55
CA ALA A 147 -11.86 -7.56 13.52
C ALA A 147 -11.97 -7.02 14.96
N ASN A 148 -12.28 -5.74 15.16
CA ASN A 148 -12.58 -5.19 16.48
C ASN A 148 -13.89 -5.74 17.04
N ASN A 149 -14.92 -5.72 16.19
CA ASN A 149 -16.28 -6.07 16.57
C ASN A 149 -16.43 -7.57 16.83
N ALA A 150 -15.63 -8.42 16.17
CA ALA A 150 -15.57 -9.86 16.43
C ALA A 150 -14.90 -10.21 17.78
N ASN A 151 -14.11 -9.30 18.35
CA ASN A 151 -13.39 -9.51 19.62
C ASN A 151 -14.03 -8.74 20.80
N ALA A 152 -15.17 -8.07 20.59
CA ALA A 152 -15.91 -7.43 21.66
C ALA A 152 -16.63 -8.50 22.50
N PRO A 153 -16.50 -8.51 23.84
CA PRO A 153 -17.26 -9.43 24.67
C PRO A 153 -18.76 -9.13 24.53
N THR A 154 -19.53 -10.13 24.10
CA THR A 154 -21.01 -10.14 24.17
C THR A 154 -21.51 -10.01 25.59
#